data_AF-A0A8J2T0C8-F1
#
_entry.id   AF-A0A8J2T0C8-F1
#
_cell.length_a   1.000
_cell.length_b   1.000
_cell.length_c   1.000
_cell.angle_alpha   90.00
_cell.angle_beta   90.00
_cell.angle_gamma   90.00
#
_symmetry.space_group_name_H-M   'P 1'
#
loop_
_entity.id
_entity.type
_entity.pdbx_description
1 polymer ?
#
loop_
_entity_poly.entity_id
_entity_poly.type
_entity_poly.pdbx_seq_one_letter_code
_entity_poly.pdbx_strand_id
1 'polypeptide(L)'
;MVDLGFMKLPCAGDFSVFKLLFGMACACVSIAKVFAFTDLVGPALATSLEASRGGVDLEPLIDALRPAALVTLGWNVLFYNLLGSQVWTLAVVRIFEFVQPEEVDEAYHRVAARWSANTLEQAPVFLSSLWLYALFADSASAGTLGALYLVSRLMYPLVYCWIGRFTFGFEPVTQTGYGVVGVFWLGTYMALVDQGWLWWVSSVGPVPAALTGFAVGSLALFPGLPTAPFYTFAHFKCHTRKHKRA
;
A
#
# COMPACT_ATOMS: atom_id res chain seq x y z
N MET A 1 -11.93 7.00 -27.50
CA MET A 1 -11.58 8.30 -26.89
C MET A 1 -12.87 8.88 -26.35
N VAL A 2 -13.02 9.02 -25.03
CA VAL A 2 -14.22 9.64 -24.43
C VAL A 2 -13.86 11.09 -24.13
N ASP A 3 -14.47 12.01 -24.88
CA ASP A 3 -14.26 13.45 -24.71
C ASP A 3 -15.42 14.00 -23.88
N LEU A 4 -15.09 14.54 -22.70
CA LEU A 4 -16.07 15.14 -21.78
C LEU A 4 -16.22 16.66 -21.99
N GLY A 5 -15.66 17.23 -23.07
CA GLY A 5 -15.84 18.63 -23.46
C GLY A 5 -15.00 19.66 -22.68
N PHE A 6 -14.65 19.39 -21.42
CA PHE A 6 -13.75 20.24 -20.60
C PHE A 6 -12.45 19.54 -20.17
N MET A 7 -12.39 18.23 -20.37
CA MET A 7 -11.22 17.38 -20.12
C MET A 7 -11.27 16.25 -21.14
N LYS A 8 -10.23 16.13 -21.95
CA LYS A 8 -9.94 14.84 -22.57
C LYS A 8 -9.49 13.94 -21.44
N LEU A 9 -10.32 12.95 -21.07
CA LEU A 9 -9.88 11.93 -20.11
C LEU A 9 -8.55 11.38 -20.63
N PRO A 10 -7.53 11.19 -19.78
CA PRO A 10 -6.18 10.76 -20.20
C PRO A 10 -6.15 9.30 -20.65
N CYS A 11 -7.20 8.83 -21.33
CA CYS A 11 -7.27 7.55 -22.03
C CYS A 11 -6.59 7.62 -23.42
N ALA A 12 -5.85 8.70 -23.71
CA ALA A 12 -4.96 8.79 -24.86
C ALA A 12 -3.51 8.69 -24.36
N GLY A 13 -2.94 7.48 -24.45
CA GLY A 13 -1.62 7.10 -23.94
C GLY A 13 -1.63 5.65 -23.43
N ASP A 14 -0.54 5.16 -22.81
CA ASP A 14 -0.45 3.81 -22.21
C ASP A 14 -1.45 3.56 -21.04
N PHE A 15 -2.35 4.51 -20.76
CA PHE A 15 -3.51 4.37 -19.89
C PHE A 15 -4.51 3.40 -20.52
N SER A 16 -4.36 2.12 -20.20
CA SER A 16 -5.30 1.08 -20.58
C SER A 16 -6.24 0.83 -19.41
N VAL A 17 -7.51 1.22 -19.56
CA VAL A 17 -8.58 0.89 -18.59
C VAL A 17 -8.57 -0.61 -18.27
N PHE A 18 -8.29 -1.45 -19.26
CA PHE A 18 -8.12 -2.89 -19.08
C PHE A 18 -7.00 -3.23 -18.08
N LYS A 19 -5.80 -2.61 -18.20
CA LYS A 19 -4.69 -2.86 -17.27
C LYS A 19 -5.02 -2.42 -15.84
N LEU A 20 -5.70 -1.28 -15.70
CA LEU A 20 -6.20 -0.81 -14.40
C LEU A 20 -7.17 -1.82 -13.79
N LEU A 21 -8.22 -2.20 -14.54
CA LEU A 21 -9.23 -3.15 -14.08
C LEU A 21 -8.62 -4.53 -13.78
N PHE A 22 -7.65 -4.98 -14.57
CA PHE A 22 -6.92 -6.22 -14.32
C PHE A 22 -6.13 -6.15 -13.00
N GLY A 23 -5.42 -5.05 -12.77
CA GLY A 23 -4.70 -4.84 -11.51
C GLY A 23 -5.63 -4.82 -10.30
N MET A 24 -6.77 -4.15 -10.41
CA MET A 24 -7.81 -4.18 -9.37
C MET A 24 -8.35 -5.59 -9.14
N ALA A 25 -8.61 -6.36 -10.21
CA ALA A 25 -9.09 -7.75 -10.09
C ALA A 25 -8.07 -8.65 -9.38
N CYS A 26 -6.78 -8.58 -9.74
CA CYS A 26 -5.73 -9.32 -9.06
C CYS A 26 -5.65 -8.97 -7.57
N ALA A 27 -5.71 -7.69 -7.23
CA ALA A 27 -5.68 -7.23 -5.85
C ALA A 27 -6.89 -7.74 -5.04
N CYS A 28 -8.10 -7.61 -5.58
CA CYS A 28 -9.31 -8.16 -4.99
C CYS A 28 -9.19 -9.66 -4.69
N VAL A 29 -8.69 -10.46 -5.63
CA VAL A 29 -8.53 -11.91 -5.46
C VAL A 29 -7.51 -12.22 -4.36
N SER A 30 -6.36 -11.54 -4.35
CA SER A 30 -5.31 -11.77 -3.35
C SER A 30 -5.80 -11.47 -1.94
N ILE A 31 -6.48 -10.34 -1.73
CA ILE A 31 -7.00 -9.96 -0.41
C ILE A 31 -8.12 -10.90 0.02
N ALA A 32 -9.06 -11.24 -0.87
CA ALA A 32 -10.12 -12.19 -0.58
C ALA A 32 -9.58 -13.56 -0.15
N LYS A 33 -8.50 -14.03 -0.79
CA LYS A 33 -7.83 -15.29 -0.41
C LYS A 33 -7.22 -15.20 0.99
N VAL A 34 -6.58 -14.08 1.35
CA VAL A 34 -6.03 -13.91 2.71
C VAL A 34 -7.11 -14.09 3.76
N PHE A 35 -8.28 -13.46 3.59
CA PHE A 35 -9.40 -13.62 4.51
C PHE A 35 -10.00 -15.03 4.51
N ALA A 36 -9.95 -15.75 3.39
CA ALA A 36 -10.45 -17.12 3.31
C ALA A 36 -9.55 -18.14 4.04
N PHE A 37 -8.28 -17.80 4.29
CA PHE A 37 -7.29 -18.71 4.89
C PHE A 37 -6.72 -18.23 6.23
N THR A 38 -7.23 -17.12 6.78
CA THR A 38 -6.76 -16.60 8.06
C THR A 38 -7.80 -16.81 9.14
N ASP A 39 -7.40 -17.43 10.25
CA ASP A 39 -8.21 -17.53 11.45
C ASP A 39 -8.21 -16.17 12.16
N LEU A 40 -9.38 -15.54 12.26
CA LEU A 40 -9.54 -14.25 12.93
C LEU A 40 -9.47 -14.44 14.46
N VAL A 41 -8.69 -13.59 15.13
CA VAL A 41 -8.37 -13.63 16.56
C VAL A 41 -9.06 -12.51 17.34
N GLY A 42 -9.39 -11.40 16.68
CA GLY A 42 -10.06 -10.25 17.30
C GLY A 42 -9.10 -9.23 17.93
N PRO A 43 -9.64 -8.26 18.69
CA PRO A 43 -8.87 -7.12 19.18
C PRO A 43 -7.86 -7.54 20.26
N ALA A 44 -6.57 -7.37 19.96
CA ALA A 44 -5.48 -7.69 20.88
C ALA A 44 -5.58 -6.95 22.23
N LEU A 45 -6.05 -5.69 22.21
CA LEU A 45 -6.14 -4.87 23.42
C LEU A 45 -7.21 -5.39 24.39
N ALA A 46 -8.38 -5.81 23.88
CA ALA A 46 -9.49 -6.29 24.73
C ALA A 46 -9.09 -7.58 25.47
N THR A 47 -8.51 -8.55 24.76
CA THR A 47 -8.04 -9.82 25.33
C THR A 47 -7.03 -9.60 26.46
N SER A 48 -6.13 -8.64 26.29
CA SER A 48 -5.09 -8.32 27.27
C SER A 48 -5.64 -7.61 28.51
N LEU A 49 -6.64 -6.74 28.34
CA LEU A 49 -7.34 -6.08 29.44
C LEU A 49 -8.16 -7.06 30.29
N GLU A 50 -8.74 -8.09 29.68
CA GLU A 50 -9.46 -9.14 30.40
C GLU A 50 -8.50 -10.02 31.23
N ALA A 51 -7.36 -10.39 30.65
CA ALA A 51 -6.34 -11.20 31.33
C ALA A 51 -5.69 -10.49 32.53
N SER A 52 -5.56 -9.16 32.46
CA SER A 52 -4.84 -8.36 33.48
C SER A 52 -5.60 -8.08 34.78
N ARG A 53 -6.84 -8.57 34.93
CA ARG A 53 -7.65 -8.39 36.16
C ARG A 53 -7.05 -9.03 37.43
N GLY A 54 -5.92 -9.74 37.34
CA GLY A 54 -5.17 -10.32 38.47
C GLY A 54 -3.70 -9.88 38.58
N GLY A 55 -3.25 -8.92 37.78
CA GLY A 55 -1.84 -8.57 37.59
C GLY A 55 -1.55 -8.37 36.10
N VAL A 56 -0.66 -7.44 35.74
CA VAL A 56 -0.40 -7.12 34.33
C VAL A 56 0.49 -8.21 33.72
N ASP A 57 -0.11 -9.30 33.26
CA ASP A 57 0.52 -10.22 32.34
C ASP A 57 0.47 -9.65 30.92
N LEU A 58 1.63 -9.38 30.34
CA LEU A 58 1.76 -8.81 29.00
C LEU A 58 1.99 -9.86 27.91
N GLU A 59 2.25 -11.13 28.27
CA GLU A 59 2.49 -12.19 27.28
C GLU A 59 1.36 -12.32 26.27
N PRO A 60 0.06 -12.31 26.66
CA PRO A 60 -1.03 -12.38 25.69
C PRO A 60 -1.03 -11.22 24.68
N LEU A 61 -0.67 -10.01 25.14
CA LEU A 61 -0.57 -8.83 24.26
C LEU A 61 0.60 -8.96 23.29
N ILE A 62 1.75 -9.43 23.79
CA ILE A 62 2.96 -9.64 22.99
C ILE A 62 2.69 -10.70 21.91
N ASP A 63 2.09 -11.83 22.29
CA ASP A 63 1.71 -12.90 21.37
C ASP A 63 0.73 -12.40 20.31
N ALA A 64 -0.30 -11.64 20.72
CA ALA A 64 -1.28 -11.09 19.80
C ALA A 64 -0.64 -10.08 18.82
N LEU A 65 0.29 -9.23 19.26
CA LEU A 65 0.91 -8.21 18.40
C LEU A 65 2.14 -8.70 17.62
N ARG A 66 2.65 -9.91 17.92
CA ARG A 66 3.81 -10.51 17.25
C ARG A 66 3.71 -10.47 15.72
N PRO A 67 2.59 -10.80 15.06
CA PRO A 67 2.51 -10.76 13.60
C PRO A 67 2.75 -9.36 13.01
N ALA A 68 2.15 -8.31 13.59
CA ALA A 68 2.35 -6.92 13.16
C ALA A 68 3.81 -6.45 13.38
N ALA A 69 4.42 -6.86 14.49
CA ALA A 69 5.82 -6.59 14.79
C ALA A 69 6.75 -7.25 13.75
N LEU A 70 6.52 -8.52 13.41
CA LEU A 70 7.30 -9.23 12.39
C LEU A 70 7.15 -8.60 11.00
N VAL A 71 5.94 -8.18 10.62
CA VAL A 71 5.72 -7.44 9.37
C VAL A 71 6.48 -6.11 9.38
N THR A 72 6.48 -5.39 10.51
CA THR A 72 7.23 -4.12 10.65
C THR A 72 8.74 -4.35 10.52
N LEU A 73 9.28 -5.40 11.13
CA LEU A 73 10.69 -5.79 10.95
C LEU A 73 10.99 -6.16 9.50
N GLY A 74 10.10 -6.93 8.86
CA GLY A 74 10.20 -7.29 7.45
C GLY A 74 10.18 -6.05 6.54
N TRP A 75 9.34 -5.06 6.84
CA TRP A 75 9.32 -3.77 6.17
C TRP A 75 10.67 -3.05 6.29
N ASN A 76 11.23 -2.99 7.50
CA ASN A 76 12.54 -2.35 7.72
C ASN A 76 13.63 -3.02 6.90
N VAL A 77 13.69 -4.36 6.91
CA VAL A 77 14.65 -5.12 6.10
C VAL A 77 14.45 -4.83 4.61
N LEU A 78 13.22 -4.90 4.11
CA LEU A 78 12.89 -4.62 2.71
C LEU A 78 13.31 -3.19 2.33
N PHE A 79 12.93 -2.20 3.14
CA PHE A 79 13.20 -0.79 2.87
C PHE A 79 14.70 -0.49 2.85
N TYR A 80 15.46 -0.98 3.83
CA TYR A 80 16.92 -0.81 3.84
C TYR A 80 17.61 -1.54 2.69
N ASN A 81 17.11 -2.69 2.23
CA ASN A 81 17.63 -3.34 1.03
C ASN A 81 17.35 -2.53 -0.23
N LEU A 82 16.17 -1.92 -0.35
CA LEU A 82 15.84 -1.03 -1.47
C LEU A 82 16.69 0.26 -1.45
N LEU A 83 16.91 0.87 -0.29
CA LEU A 83 17.86 1.98 -0.16
C LEU A 83 19.29 1.53 -0.49
N GLY A 84 19.69 0.36 0.01
CA GLY A 84 20.97 -0.27 -0.29
C GLY A 84 21.19 -0.43 -1.78
N SER A 85 20.16 -0.78 -2.56
CA SER A 85 20.27 -0.89 -4.03
C SER A 85 20.67 0.43 -4.71
N GLN A 86 20.22 1.57 -4.19
CA GLN A 86 20.61 2.89 -4.70
C GLN A 86 22.07 3.22 -4.37
N VAL A 87 22.49 2.91 -3.14
CA VAL A 87 23.89 3.08 -2.72
C VAL A 87 24.81 2.14 -3.52
N TRP A 88 24.38 0.90 -3.73
CA TRP A 88 25.11 -0.08 -4.53
C TRP A 88 25.28 0.34 -5.97
N THR A 89 24.29 1.00 -6.56
CA THR A 89 24.44 1.62 -7.89
C THR A 89 25.64 2.56 -7.91
N LEU A 90 25.71 3.46 -6.93
CA LEU A 90 26.80 4.42 -6.82
C LEU A 90 28.14 3.71 -6.60
N ALA A 91 28.16 2.67 -5.76
CA ALA A 91 29.36 1.89 -5.51
C ALA A 91 29.86 1.17 -6.77
N VAL A 92 28.98 0.48 -7.49
CA VAL A 92 29.31 -0.28 -8.71
C VAL A 92 29.82 0.63 -9.83
N VAL A 93 29.27 1.85 -9.96
CA VAL A 93 29.63 2.78 -11.04
C VAL A 93 30.83 3.67 -10.69
N ARG A 94 30.94 4.13 -9.43
CA ARG A 94 31.88 5.18 -9.04
C ARG A 94 32.99 4.75 -8.09
N ILE A 95 32.81 3.67 -7.32
CA ILE A 95 33.79 3.22 -6.31
C ILE A 95 34.56 2.02 -6.84
N PHE A 96 33.83 1.01 -7.31
CA PHE A 96 34.39 -0.25 -7.80
C PHE A 96 34.56 -0.26 -9.32
N GLU A 97 33.92 0.67 -10.03
CA GLU A 97 34.00 0.82 -11.50
C GLU A 97 33.71 -0.48 -12.26
N PHE A 98 32.80 -1.31 -11.73
CA PHE A 98 32.36 -2.56 -12.37
C PHE A 98 31.48 -2.31 -13.60
N VAL A 99 30.86 -1.13 -13.70
CA VAL A 99 30.00 -0.70 -14.80
C VAL A 99 30.46 0.68 -15.25
N GLN A 100 30.63 0.86 -16.56
CA GLN A 100 31.04 2.14 -17.12
C GLN A 100 29.92 3.20 -16.94
N PRO A 101 30.23 4.45 -16.59
CA PRO A 101 29.22 5.49 -16.38
C PRO A 101 28.26 5.68 -17.55
N GLU A 102 28.72 5.48 -18.78
CA GLU A 102 27.94 5.63 -20.02
C GLU A 102 26.89 4.51 -20.19
N GLU A 103 27.05 3.39 -19.50
CA GLU A 103 26.08 2.28 -19.48
C GLU A 103 24.90 2.54 -18.53
N VAL A 104 25.01 3.56 -17.66
CA VAL A 104 23.92 3.96 -16.75
C VAL A 104 23.20 5.18 -17.33
N ASP A 105 22.04 4.91 -17.93
CA ASP A 105 21.23 5.95 -18.54
C ASP A 105 20.41 6.77 -17.52
N GLU A 106 19.84 7.89 -17.97
CA GLU A 106 18.96 8.72 -17.15
C GLU A 106 17.69 7.96 -16.72
N ALA A 107 17.27 6.94 -17.48
CA ALA A 107 16.12 6.12 -17.15
C ALA A 107 16.36 5.31 -15.88
N TYR A 108 17.55 4.74 -15.72
CA TYR A 108 17.97 4.02 -14.51
C TYR A 108 17.77 4.86 -13.25
N HIS A 109 18.35 6.06 -13.22
CA HIS A 109 18.25 6.96 -12.06
C HIS A 109 16.81 7.35 -11.75
N ARG A 110 16.01 7.63 -12.80
CA ARG A 110 14.60 7.98 -12.68
C ARG A 110 13.77 6.83 -12.10
N VAL A 111 14.01 5.60 -12.57
CA VAL A 111 13.35 4.36 -12.11
C VAL A 111 13.69 4.11 -10.64
N ALA A 112 14.98 4.13 -10.30
CA ALA A 112 15.45 3.89 -8.95
C ALA A 112 14.94 4.96 -7.95
N ALA A 113 14.91 6.23 -8.35
CA ALA A 113 14.33 7.29 -7.52
C ALA A 113 12.83 7.05 -7.29
N ARG A 114 12.08 6.68 -8.34
CA ARG A 114 10.62 6.51 -8.25
C ARG A 114 10.19 5.38 -7.34
N TRP A 115 10.81 4.21 -7.42
CA TRP A 115 10.43 3.12 -6.53
C TRP A 115 10.71 3.43 -5.05
N SER A 116 11.73 4.24 -4.78
CA SER A 116 12.17 4.52 -3.41
C SER A 116 11.25 5.55 -2.78
N ALA A 117 10.95 6.62 -3.54
CA ALA A 117 9.99 7.64 -3.16
C ALA A 117 8.61 7.02 -2.95
N ASN A 118 8.13 6.18 -3.88
CA ASN A 118 6.81 5.56 -3.72
C ASN A 118 6.75 4.64 -2.49
N THR A 119 7.80 3.85 -2.24
CA THR A 119 7.88 2.99 -1.06
C THR A 119 7.88 3.81 0.23
N LEU A 120 8.64 4.92 0.26
CA LEU A 120 8.71 5.83 1.39
C LEU A 120 7.38 6.56 1.65
N GLU A 121 6.73 7.09 0.61
CA GLU A 121 5.44 7.78 0.69
C GLU A 121 4.34 6.88 1.30
N GLN A 122 4.45 5.58 1.07
CA GLN A 122 3.46 4.60 1.48
C GLN A 122 3.72 4.04 2.89
N ALA A 123 4.93 4.21 3.42
CA ALA A 123 5.34 3.68 4.72
C ALA A 123 4.50 4.23 5.89
N PRO A 124 4.31 5.56 6.04
CA PRO A 124 3.59 6.10 7.19
C PRO A 124 2.14 5.62 7.23
N VAL A 125 1.49 5.57 6.06
CA VAL A 125 0.10 5.12 5.92
C VAL A 125 0.00 3.63 6.23
N PHE A 126 0.87 2.80 5.64
CA PHE A 126 0.84 1.36 5.87
C PHE A 126 1.13 1.00 7.33
N LEU A 127 2.24 1.47 7.89
CA LEU A 127 2.66 1.10 9.23
C LEU A 127 1.65 1.57 10.27
N SER A 128 1.19 2.82 10.22
CA SER A 128 0.18 3.30 11.17
C SER A 128 -1.12 2.48 11.09
N SER A 129 -1.59 2.18 9.87
CA SER A 129 -2.83 1.42 9.67
C SER A 129 -2.70 -0.03 10.11
N LEU A 130 -1.55 -0.67 9.87
CA LEU A 130 -1.25 -2.03 10.33
C LEU A 130 -1.38 -2.14 11.85
N TRP A 131 -0.75 -1.23 12.58
CA TRP A 131 -0.74 -1.25 14.04
C TRP A 131 -2.11 -0.92 14.63
N LEU A 132 -2.82 0.08 14.08
CA LEU A 132 -4.19 0.38 14.49
C LEU A 132 -5.12 -0.81 14.27
N TYR A 133 -5.06 -1.45 13.11
CA TYR A 133 -5.89 -2.60 12.79
C TYR A 133 -5.54 -3.81 13.67
N ALA A 134 -4.26 -4.09 13.92
CA ALA A 134 -3.84 -5.18 14.81
C ALA A 134 -4.32 -4.98 16.27
N LEU A 135 -4.32 -3.73 16.75
CA LEU A 135 -4.74 -3.39 18.11
C LEU A 135 -6.27 -3.49 18.28
N PHE A 136 -7.01 -2.91 17.34
CA PHE A 136 -8.45 -2.67 17.51
C PHE A 136 -9.34 -3.64 16.75
N ALA A 137 -8.87 -4.28 15.68
CA ALA A 137 -9.71 -5.06 14.78
C ALA A 137 -9.37 -6.55 14.82
N ASP A 138 -8.20 -6.93 14.31
CA ASP A 138 -7.80 -8.34 14.22
C ASP A 138 -6.30 -8.49 13.97
N SER A 139 -5.58 -9.11 14.91
CA SER A 139 -4.12 -9.23 14.82
C SER A 139 -3.63 -10.28 13.82
N ALA A 140 -4.36 -11.39 13.63
CA ALA A 140 -3.96 -12.46 12.72
C ALA A 140 -4.00 -12.01 11.26
N SER A 141 -5.12 -11.44 10.81
CA SER A 141 -5.22 -10.90 9.45
C SER A 141 -4.33 -9.67 9.24
N ALA A 142 -4.01 -8.90 10.30
CA ALA A 142 -3.00 -7.85 10.21
C ALA A 142 -1.65 -8.40 9.73
N GLY A 143 -1.21 -9.52 10.32
CA GLY A 143 0.02 -10.22 9.94
C GLY A 143 -0.02 -10.71 8.49
N THR A 144 -1.06 -11.45 8.11
CA THR A 144 -1.15 -12.05 6.77
C THR A 144 -1.30 -10.98 5.66
N LEU A 145 -2.15 -9.97 5.87
CA LEU A 145 -2.30 -8.85 4.92
C LEU A 145 -1.04 -7.99 4.87
N GLY A 146 -0.37 -7.80 6.02
CA GLY A 146 0.92 -7.13 6.10
C GLY A 146 2.00 -7.85 5.28
N ALA A 147 2.07 -9.18 5.37
CA ALA A 147 2.99 -9.97 4.54
C ALA A 147 2.67 -9.85 3.03
N LEU A 148 1.39 -9.90 2.65
CA LEU A 148 0.96 -9.65 1.27
C LEU A 148 1.41 -8.27 0.76
N TYR A 149 1.32 -7.25 1.62
CA TYR A 149 1.82 -5.90 1.33
C TYR A 149 3.34 -5.88 1.11
N LEU A 150 4.12 -6.60 1.94
CA LEU A 150 5.58 -6.70 1.74
C LEU A 150 5.92 -7.36 0.40
N VAL A 151 5.24 -8.45 0.05
CA VAL A 151 5.44 -9.14 -1.24
C VAL A 151 5.13 -8.22 -2.41
N SER A 152 4.02 -7.47 -2.35
CA SER A 152 3.72 -6.50 -3.41
C SER A 152 4.81 -5.43 -3.51
N ARG A 153 5.30 -4.92 -2.37
CA ARG A 153 6.37 -3.92 -2.35
C ARG A 153 7.71 -4.42 -2.86
N LEU A 154 8.02 -5.71 -2.66
CA LEU A 154 9.18 -6.36 -3.26
C LEU A 154 9.02 -6.52 -4.78
N MET A 155 7.80 -6.79 -5.26
CA MET A 155 7.53 -6.92 -6.69
C MET A 155 7.52 -5.59 -7.45
N TYR A 156 7.17 -4.49 -6.78
CA TYR A 156 7.09 -3.16 -7.37
C TYR A 156 8.37 -2.76 -8.13
N PRO A 157 9.58 -2.83 -7.54
CA PRO A 157 10.79 -2.49 -8.24
C PRO A 157 11.04 -3.38 -9.47
N LEU A 158 10.78 -4.69 -9.37
CA LEU A 158 10.97 -5.63 -10.48
C LEU A 158 10.07 -5.30 -11.68
N VAL A 159 8.80 -4.98 -11.42
CA VAL A 159 7.86 -4.56 -12.47
C VAL A 159 8.28 -3.22 -13.08
N TYR A 160 8.77 -2.28 -12.26
CA TYR A 160 9.24 -1.00 -12.76
C TYR A 160 10.50 -1.15 -13.63
N CYS A 161 11.44 -2.01 -13.25
CA CYS A 161 12.61 -2.37 -14.07
C CYS A 161 12.20 -3.01 -15.40
N TRP A 162 11.23 -3.92 -15.39
CA TRP A 162 10.78 -4.60 -16.60
C TRP A 162 10.11 -3.64 -17.59
N ILE A 163 9.31 -2.68 -17.09
CA ILE A 163 8.58 -1.73 -17.93
C ILE A 163 9.44 -0.53 -18.33
N GLY A 164 10.38 -0.11 -17.47
CA GLY A 164 11.29 1.02 -17.70
C GLY A 164 10.64 2.41 -17.62
N ARG A 165 9.33 2.51 -17.40
CA ARG A 165 8.58 3.77 -17.36
C ARG A 165 7.31 3.65 -16.53
N PHE A 166 6.76 4.79 -16.12
CA PHE A 166 5.52 4.82 -15.35
C PHE A 166 4.34 4.45 -16.24
N THR A 167 3.72 3.28 -16.03
CA THR A 167 2.51 2.83 -16.75
C THR A 167 1.56 2.10 -15.83
N PHE A 168 0.29 1.98 -16.21
CA PHE A 168 -0.70 1.19 -15.45
C PHE A 168 -0.37 -0.33 -15.36
N GLY A 169 0.75 -0.80 -15.91
CA GLY A 169 1.21 -2.17 -15.74
C GLY A 169 1.64 -2.52 -14.31
N PHE A 170 1.96 -1.54 -13.45
CA PHE A 170 2.27 -1.77 -12.03
C PHE A 170 1.02 -1.75 -11.13
N GLU A 171 -0.18 -1.50 -11.68
CA GLU A 171 -1.43 -1.45 -10.91
C GLU A 171 -1.70 -2.73 -10.12
N PRO A 172 -1.48 -3.96 -10.64
CA PRO A 172 -1.69 -5.17 -9.83
C PRO A 172 -0.93 -5.15 -8.51
N VAL A 173 0.31 -4.64 -8.55
CA VAL A 173 1.18 -4.54 -7.39
C VAL A 173 0.73 -3.42 -6.46
N THR A 174 0.38 -2.27 -7.04
CA THR A 174 0.10 -1.05 -6.27
C THR A 174 -1.31 -1.08 -5.66
N GLN A 175 -2.31 -1.54 -6.41
CA GLN A 175 -3.69 -1.73 -5.94
C GLN A 175 -3.79 -2.75 -4.81
N THR A 176 -2.93 -3.78 -4.82
CA THR A 176 -2.85 -4.72 -3.69
C THR A 176 -2.47 -3.99 -2.41
N GLY A 177 -1.49 -3.08 -2.48
CA GLY A 177 -1.10 -2.26 -1.33
C GLY A 177 -2.22 -1.35 -0.84
N TYR A 178 -2.92 -0.67 -1.75
CA TYR A 178 -4.06 0.18 -1.40
C TYR A 178 -5.20 -0.60 -0.77
N GLY A 179 -5.48 -1.79 -1.31
CA GLY A 179 -6.55 -2.62 -0.77
C GLY A 179 -6.26 -3.13 0.63
N VAL A 180 -5.03 -3.55 0.90
CA VAL A 180 -4.60 -3.93 2.27
C VAL A 180 -4.80 -2.76 3.24
N VAL A 181 -4.33 -1.56 2.87
CA VAL A 181 -4.50 -0.35 3.69
C VAL A 181 -5.98 -0.01 3.89
N GLY A 182 -6.80 -0.14 2.85
CA GLY A 182 -8.23 0.11 2.92
C GLY A 182 -8.97 -0.85 3.85
N VAL A 183 -8.59 -2.12 3.85
CA VAL A 183 -9.07 -3.09 4.85
C VAL A 183 -8.66 -2.67 6.25
N PHE A 184 -7.41 -2.26 6.45
CA PHE A 184 -6.94 -1.78 7.76
C PHE A 184 -7.74 -0.58 8.26
N TRP A 185 -8.01 0.40 7.40
CA TRP A 185 -8.85 1.55 7.74
C TRP A 185 -10.27 1.16 8.08
N LEU A 186 -10.91 0.37 7.22
CA LEU A 186 -12.31 -0.04 7.43
C LEU A 186 -12.44 -0.85 8.72
N GLY A 187 -11.55 -1.81 8.96
CA GLY A 187 -11.61 -2.62 10.17
C GLY A 187 -11.34 -1.83 11.43
N THR A 188 -10.36 -0.93 11.40
CA THR A 188 -10.11 -0.02 12.53
C THR A 188 -11.34 0.85 12.79
N TYR A 189 -11.92 1.45 11.74
CA TYR A 189 -13.12 2.28 11.86
C TYR A 189 -14.28 1.49 12.48
N MET A 190 -14.62 0.32 11.93
CA MET A 190 -15.71 -0.51 12.41
C MET A 190 -15.52 -0.98 13.85
N ALA A 191 -14.28 -1.23 14.26
CA ALA A 191 -13.94 -1.55 15.65
C ALA A 191 -14.16 -0.37 16.60
N LEU A 192 -13.91 0.87 16.15
CA LEU A 192 -14.01 2.07 16.98
C LEU A 192 -15.43 2.66 17.06
N VAL A 193 -16.33 2.36 16.11
CA VAL A 193 -17.71 2.89 16.09
C VAL A 193 -18.76 1.90 16.63
N ASP A 194 -18.37 1.04 17.57
CA ASP A 194 -19.22 0.07 18.27
C ASP A 194 -19.96 -0.97 17.38
N GLN A 195 -19.60 -1.06 16.10
CA GLN A 195 -20.17 -2.09 15.20
C GLN A 195 -19.41 -3.42 15.32
N GLY A 196 -18.16 -3.40 15.79
CA GLY A 196 -17.31 -4.56 15.96
C GLY A 196 -16.89 -5.17 14.62
N TRP A 197 -15.62 -4.98 14.24
CA TRP A 197 -15.10 -5.49 12.96
C TRP A 197 -15.41 -6.97 12.71
N LEU A 198 -15.14 -7.84 13.69
CA LEU A 198 -15.38 -9.27 13.56
C LEU A 198 -16.85 -9.62 13.39
N TRP A 199 -17.74 -8.93 14.12
CA TRP A 199 -19.17 -9.12 13.94
C TRP A 199 -19.58 -8.77 12.51
N TRP A 200 -19.11 -7.62 12.01
CA TRP A 200 -19.40 -7.21 10.64
C TRP A 200 -18.89 -8.23 9.62
N VAL A 201 -17.63 -8.66 9.72
CA VAL A 201 -17.05 -9.71 8.85
C VAL A 201 -17.86 -11.00 8.92
N SER A 202 -18.30 -11.42 10.11
CA SER A 202 -19.13 -12.61 10.26
C SER A 202 -20.51 -12.49 9.60
N SER A 203 -21.07 -11.27 9.56
CA SER A 203 -22.40 -11.00 8.99
C SER A 203 -22.40 -10.89 7.46
N VAL A 204 -21.38 -10.26 6.87
CA VAL A 204 -21.28 -10.07 5.41
C VAL A 204 -20.44 -11.15 4.74
N GLY A 205 -19.65 -11.88 5.53
CA GLY A 205 -18.68 -12.87 5.07
C GLY A 205 -17.29 -12.29 4.80
N PRO A 206 -16.23 -13.11 4.89
CA PRO A 206 -14.83 -12.69 4.75
C PRO A 206 -14.51 -12.07 3.39
N VAL A 207 -15.07 -12.63 2.30
CA VAL A 207 -14.79 -12.16 0.94
C VAL A 207 -15.43 -10.80 0.66
N PRO A 208 -16.75 -10.59 0.92
CA PRO A 208 -17.34 -9.26 0.78
C PRO A 208 -16.66 -8.20 1.65
N ALA A 209 -16.29 -8.55 2.89
CA ALA A 209 -15.57 -7.65 3.79
C ALA A 209 -14.23 -7.18 3.19
N ALA A 210 -13.44 -8.12 2.67
CA ALA A 210 -12.19 -7.85 1.97
C ALA A 210 -12.38 -6.92 0.75
N LEU A 211 -13.41 -7.17 -0.07
CA LEU A 211 -13.70 -6.37 -1.26
C LEU A 211 -14.16 -4.95 -0.93
N THR A 212 -14.95 -4.77 0.13
CA THR A 212 -15.33 -3.44 0.60
C THR A 212 -14.12 -2.68 1.13
N GLY A 213 -13.28 -3.31 1.95
CA GLY A 213 -12.03 -2.70 2.41
C GLY A 213 -11.11 -2.31 1.24
N PHE A 214 -10.99 -3.18 0.24
CA PHE A 214 -10.29 -2.85 -1.01
C PHE A 214 -10.85 -1.59 -1.66
N ALA A 215 -12.17 -1.53 -1.84
CA ALA A 215 -12.82 -0.38 -2.46
C ALA A 215 -12.56 0.91 -1.67
N VAL A 216 -12.61 0.87 -0.34
CA VAL A 216 -12.27 2.02 0.52
C VAL A 216 -10.85 2.52 0.25
N GLY A 217 -9.87 1.62 0.19
CA GLY A 217 -8.47 1.98 -0.04
C GLY A 217 -8.20 2.49 -1.46
N SER A 218 -8.67 1.76 -2.47
CA SER A 218 -8.45 2.13 -3.87
C SER A 218 -9.18 3.42 -4.27
N LEU A 219 -10.41 3.62 -3.79
CA LEU A 219 -11.17 4.84 -4.06
C LEU A 219 -10.68 6.04 -3.26
N ALA A 220 -9.89 5.86 -2.19
CA ALA A 220 -9.22 6.97 -1.52
C ALA A 220 -8.08 7.58 -2.36
N LEU A 221 -7.54 6.83 -3.35
CA LEU A 221 -6.52 7.32 -4.27
C LEU A 221 -7.05 7.63 -5.68
N PHE A 222 -7.91 6.77 -6.25
CA PHE A 222 -8.44 6.90 -7.61
C PHE A 222 -9.92 6.45 -7.67
N PRO A 223 -10.91 7.36 -7.84
CA PRO A 223 -10.89 8.82 -7.92
C PRO A 223 -10.87 9.45 -6.50
N GLY A 224 -9.68 9.50 -5.89
CA GLY A 224 -9.45 9.84 -4.48
C GLY A 224 -10.04 11.16 -4.02
N LEU A 225 -11.22 11.12 -3.40
CA LEU A 225 -12.01 12.28 -2.99
C LEU A 225 -12.25 13.28 -4.17
N PRO A 226 -13.35 14.05 -4.18
CA PRO A 226 -13.53 15.12 -5.17
C PRO A 226 -12.38 16.16 -5.17
N THR A 227 -11.48 16.11 -4.19
CA THR A 227 -10.40 17.07 -3.98
C THR A 227 -9.13 16.80 -4.79
N ALA A 228 -8.76 15.56 -5.13
CA ALA A 228 -7.47 15.31 -5.80
C ALA A 228 -7.37 15.92 -7.22
N PRO A 229 -8.41 15.82 -8.09
CA PRO A 229 -8.43 16.55 -9.35
C PRO A 229 -8.40 18.07 -9.16
N PHE A 230 -9.10 18.57 -8.13
CA PHE A 230 -9.11 19.99 -7.78
C PHE A 230 -7.73 20.49 -7.36
N TYR A 231 -7.05 19.80 -6.45
CA TYR A 231 -5.69 20.15 -6.01
C TYR A 231 -4.70 20.13 -7.17
N THR A 232 -4.79 19.12 -8.05
CA THR A 232 -3.95 19.03 -9.24
C THR A 232 -4.17 20.22 -10.17
N PHE A 233 -5.43 20.57 -10.43
CA PHE A 233 -5.78 21.72 -11.25
C PHE A 233 -5.31 23.05 -10.63
N ALA A 234 -5.54 23.24 -9.33
CA ALA A 234 -5.11 24.43 -8.60
C ALA A 234 -3.58 24.58 -8.64
N HIS A 235 -2.85 23.50 -8.34
CA HIS A 235 -1.38 23.46 -8.42
C HIS A 235 -0.88 23.85 -9.82
N PHE A 236 -1.45 23.25 -10.87
CA PHE A 236 -1.11 23.57 -12.26
C PHE A 236 -1.32 25.06 -12.59
N LYS A 237 -2.48 25.63 -12.20
CA LYS A 237 -2.78 27.05 -12.42
C LYS A 237 -1.81 27.97 -11.68
N CYS A 238 -1.49 27.66 -10.42
CA CYS A 238 -0.54 28.42 -9.62
C CYS A 238 0.88 28.37 -10.22
N HIS A 239 1.36 27.18 -10.57
CA HIS A 239 2.68 26.97 -11.18
C HIS A 239 2.80 27.74 -12.51
N THR A 240 1.82 27.57 -13.41
CA THR A 240 1.84 28.21 -14.73
C THR A 240 1.83 29.74 -14.63
N ARG A 241 1.10 30.32 -13.67
CA ARG A 241 1.07 31.78 -13.46
C ARG A 241 2.39 32.34 -12.95
N LYS A 242 3.10 31.60 -12.08
CA LYS A 242 4.39 32.03 -11.52
C LYS A 242 5.52 31.91 -12.55
N HIS A 243 5.54 30.87 -13.36
CA HIS A 243 6.68 30.57 -14.24
C HIS A 243 6.53 31.06 -15.69
N LYS A 244 5.35 31.52 -16.13
CA LYS A 244 5.19 32.19 -17.45
C LYS A 244 5.44 33.70 -17.43
N ARG A 245 5.82 34.27 -16.27
CA ARG A 245 6.15 35.70 -16.12
C ARG A 245 7.64 35.95 -15.90
N ALA A 246 8.46 34.90 -15.97
CA ALA A 246 9.92 34.96 -16.06
C ALA A 246 10.32 34.60 -17.50
#